data_AF-A0A396ADP1-F1
#
_entry.id   AF-A0A396ADP1-F1
#
_cell.length_a   1.000
_cell.length_b   1.000
_cell.length_c   1.000
_cell.angle_alpha   90.00
_cell.angle_beta   90.00
_cell.angle_gamma   90.00
#
_symmetry.space_group_name_H-M   'P 1'
#
loop_
_entity.id
_entity.type
_entity.pdbx_description
1 polymer ?
#
loop_
_entity_poly.entity_id
_entity_poly.type
_entity_poly.pdbx_seq_one_letter_code
_entity_poly.pdbx_strand_id
1 'polypeptide(L)'
;MVSLACIEKKQNIKFPEIYTKLYQSNFKGISKMKIQIDEDSINIRKFLNANEINDVLDEFYDYFGYDIVPIAEVEYEDFICLDFRVNKQNPEIVYWNYELALENPIEGITLLYSSMDELIIELKKG
;
A
#
# COMPACT_ATOMS: atom_id res chain seq x y z
N MET A 1 -14.64 4.59 14.73
CA MET A 1 -13.24 4.16 14.52
C MET A 1 -13.27 3.06 13.48
N VAL A 2 -12.65 3.30 12.33
CA VAL A 2 -12.57 2.33 11.24
C VAL A 2 -11.54 1.27 11.62
N SER A 3 -11.85 0.01 11.29
CA SER A 3 -10.94 -1.12 11.49
C SER A 3 -10.55 -1.72 10.14
N LEU A 4 -9.48 -2.51 10.08
CA LEU A 4 -9.13 -3.25 8.86
C LEU A 4 -10.29 -4.10 8.34
N ALA A 5 -11.08 -4.72 9.23
CA ALA A 5 -12.27 -5.50 8.83
C ALA A 5 -13.36 -4.64 8.16
N CYS A 6 -13.46 -3.36 8.51
CA CYS A 6 -14.36 -2.42 7.83
C CYS A 6 -13.89 -2.18 6.39
N ILE A 7 -12.57 -1.99 6.19
CA ILE A 7 -11.98 -1.79 4.86
C ILE A 7 -12.12 -3.05 4.02
N GLU A 8 -11.84 -4.24 4.57
CA GLU A 8 -12.06 -5.53 3.89
C GLU A 8 -13.48 -5.65 3.34
N LYS A 9 -14.48 -5.28 4.16
CA LYS A 9 -15.89 -5.34 3.76
C LYS A 9 -16.23 -4.29 2.70
N LYS A 10 -15.72 -3.07 2.83
CA LYS A 10 -15.96 -1.96 1.90
C LYS A 10 -15.39 -2.25 0.52
N GLN A 11 -14.16 -2.77 0.47
CA GLN A 11 -13.42 -3.06 -0.76
C GLN A 11 -13.62 -4.48 -1.28
N ASN A 12 -14.33 -5.34 -0.55
CA ASN A 12 -14.50 -6.76 -0.91
C ASN A 12 -13.15 -7.48 -1.15
N ILE A 13 -12.22 -7.25 -0.22
CA ILE A 13 -10.86 -7.83 -0.18
C ILE A 13 -10.60 -8.51 1.16
N LYS A 14 -9.51 -9.27 1.24
CA LYS A 14 -8.97 -9.79 2.50
C LYS A 14 -7.52 -9.40 2.63
N PHE A 15 -7.18 -8.72 3.72
CA PHE A 15 -5.78 -8.37 3.95
C PHE A 15 -4.96 -9.65 4.16
N PRO A 16 -3.75 -9.74 3.58
CA PRO A 16 -2.86 -10.85 3.85
C PRO A 16 -2.59 -10.99 5.35
N GLU A 17 -2.55 -12.22 5.86
CA GLU A 17 -2.31 -12.51 7.27
C GLU A 17 -0.98 -11.93 7.77
N ILE A 18 -0.01 -11.83 6.87
CA ILE A 18 1.29 -11.24 7.10
C ILE A 18 1.16 -9.72 7.35
N TYR A 19 0.37 -9.02 6.53
CA TYR A 19 0.11 -7.60 6.71
C TYR A 19 -0.64 -7.32 8.02
N THR A 20 -1.66 -8.12 8.35
CA THR A 20 -2.43 -7.90 9.58
C THR A 20 -1.57 -8.10 10.84
N LYS A 21 -0.67 -9.09 10.87
CA LYS A 21 0.32 -9.28 11.96
C LYS A 21 1.28 -8.10 12.07
N LEU A 22 1.75 -7.58 10.94
CA LEU A 22 2.65 -6.43 10.90
C LEU A 22 1.95 -5.15 11.42
N TYR A 23 0.71 -4.92 10.99
CA TYR A 23 -0.14 -3.83 11.44
C TYR A 23 -0.38 -3.91 12.96
N GLN A 24 -0.74 -5.08 13.49
CA GLN A 24 -0.94 -5.30 14.94
C GLN A 24 0.33 -5.07 15.76
N SER A 25 1.49 -5.30 15.16
CA SER A 25 2.79 -5.05 15.79
C SER A 25 3.19 -3.58 15.75
N ASN A 26 2.34 -2.69 15.20
CA ASN A 26 2.67 -1.30 14.87
C ASN A 26 3.99 -1.21 14.10
N PHE A 27 4.20 -2.16 13.18
CA PHE A 27 5.38 -2.19 12.32
C PHE A 27 6.72 -2.22 13.10
N LYS A 28 6.70 -2.69 14.36
CA LYS A 28 7.90 -2.86 15.19
C LYS A 28 8.90 -3.78 14.49
N GLY A 29 10.16 -3.35 14.42
CA GLY A 29 11.26 -4.11 13.81
C GLY A 29 11.49 -3.82 12.33
N ILE A 30 10.75 -2.88 11.74
CA ILE A 30 11.16 -2.26 10.47
C ILE A 30 12.32 -1.32 10.76
N SER A 31 13.49 -1.62 10.20
CA SER A 31 14.71 -0.82 10.34
C SER A 31 14.92 0.14 9.17
N LYS A 32 14.32 -0.15 8.02
CA LYS A 32 14.47 0.62 6.78
C LYS A 32 13.12 1.13 6.29
N MET A 33 13.01 2.43 6.08
CA MET A 33 11.83 3.12 5.51
C MET A 33 12.09 3.59 4.08
N LYS A 34 12.87 2.82 3.31
CA LYS A 34 13.31 3.21 1.97
C LYS A 34 13.17 2.02 1.01
N ILE A 35 12.49 2.22 -0.11
CA ILE A 35 12.24 1.23 -1.16
C ILE A 35 13.00 1.67 -2.42
N GLN A 36 13.61 0.72 -3.13
CA GLN A 36 14.24 0.96 -4.43
C GLN A 36 13.19 0.77 -5.54
N ILE A 37 13.20 1.67 -6.52
CA ILE A 37 12.29 1.67 -7.67
C ILE A 37 13.14 2.01 -8.89
N ASP A 38 13.41 1.00 -9.71
CA ASP A 38 14.35 1.08 -10.84
C ASP A 38 15.71 1.68 -10.44
N GLU A 39 16.03 2.89 -10.92
CA GLU A 39 17.27 3.62 -10.62
C GLU A 39 17.12 4.64 -9.48
N ASP A 40 15.91 4.80 -8.93
CA ASP A 40 15.60 5.74 -7.87
C ASP A 40 15.12 5.04 -6.59
N SER A 41 14.84 5.82 -5.57
CA SER A 41 14.52 5.34 -4.25
C SER A 41 13.52 6.22 -3.54
N ILE A 42 12.47 5.60 -3.00
CA ILE A 42 11.37 6.29 -2.36
C ILE A 42 11.43 6.07 -0.85
N ASN A 43 11.22 7.15 -0.10
CA ASN A 43 11.17 7.12 1.35
C ASN A 43 9.72 7.00 1.83
N ILE A 44 9.45 5.97 2.62
CA ILE A 44 8.19 5.81 3.35
C ILE A 44 8.19 6.81 4.51
N ARG A 45 7.21 7.71 4.51
CA ARG A 45 7.03 8.67 5.60
C ARG A 45 6.34 8.02 6.79
N LYS A 46 5.29 7.24 6.53
CA LYS A 46 4.55 6.49 7.55
C LYS A 46 3.75 5.35 6.95
N PHE A 47 3.49 4.34 7.77
CA PHE A 47 2.43 3.37 7.50
C PHE A 47 1.09 3.92 7.98
N LEU A 48 0.05 3.71 7.19
CA LEU A 48 -1.29 4.24 7.44
C LEU A 48 -2.05 3.37 8.43
N ASN A 49 -2.77 4.00 9.35
CA ASN A 49 -3.76 3.33 10.19
C ASN A 49 -5.11 3.18 9.47
N ALA A 50 -6.00 2.33 9.96
CA ALA A 50 -7.27 2.03 9.31
C ALA A 50 -8.19 3.25 9.07
N ASN A 51 -8.11 4.32 9.88
CA ASN A 51 -8.86 5.54 9.58
C ASN A 51 -8.22 6.28 8.40
N GLU A 52 -6.89 6.45 8.42
CA GLU A 52 -6.16 7.11 7.32
C GLU A 52 -6.33 6.36 5.99
N ILE A 53 -6.28 5.02 6.00
CA ILE A 53 -6.55 4.21 4.81
C ILE A 53 -7.96 4.51 4.29
N ASN A 54 -8.96 4.57 5.17
CA ASN A 54 -10.32 4.87 4.74
C ASN A 54 -10.46 6.30 4.20
N ASP A 55 -9.82 7.28 4.82
CA ASP A 55 -9.86 8.67 4.39
C ASP A 55 -9.25 8.82 2.99
N VAL A 56 -8.08 8.22 2.73
CA VAL A 56 -7.44 8.21 1.40
C VAL A 56 -8.32 7.48 0.37
N LEU A 57 -8.92 6.35 0.73
CA LEU A 57 -9.83 5.62 -0.15
C LEU A 57 -11.11 6.41 -0.49
N ASP A 58 -11.61 7.25 0.43
CA ASP A 58 -12.76 8.12 0.19
C ASP A 58 -12.38 9.34 -0.66
N GLU A 59 -11.20 9.91 -0.44
CA GLU A 59 -10.70 11.09 -1.16
C GLU A 59 -10.31 10.77 -2.60
N PHE A 60 -9.59 9.67 -2.82
CA PHE A 60 -9.05 9.28 -4.13
C PHE A 60 -9.81 8.09 -4.75
N TYR A 61 -11.09 7.93 -4.38
CA TYR A 61 -11.93 6.83 -4.81
C TYR A 61 -11.93 6.62 -6.33
N ASP A 62 -12.01 7.71 -7.10
CA ASP A 62 -12.05 7.69 -8.56
C ASP A 62 -10.74 7.17 -9.20
N TYR A 63 -9.62 7.18 -8.45
CA TYR A 63 -8.32 6.72 -8.93
C TYR A 63 -7.96 5.31 -8.46
N PHE A 64 -8.18 5.00 -7.18
CA PHE A 64 -7.86 3.67 -6.63
C PHE A 64 -8.86 2.59 -7.07
N GLY A 65 -10.13 2.97 -7.25
CA GLY A 65 -11.21 2.00 -7.42
C GLY A 65 -11.43 1.13 -6.17
N TYR A 66 -11.88 -0.11 -6.37
CA TYR A 66 -12.24 -1.01 -5.26
C TYR A 66 -11.15 -2.00 -4.84
N ASP A 67 -10.14 -2.24 -5.68
CA ASP A 67 -9.21 -3.35 -5.49
C ASP A 67 -7.78 -2.87 -5.19
N ILE A 68 -7.54 -1.57 -5.01
CA ILE A 68 -6.24 -1.03 -4.59
C ILE A 68 -6.39 -0.37 -3.22
N VAL A 69 -5.53 -0.75 -2.28
CA VAL A 69 -5.60 -0.25 -0.90
C VAL A 69 -4.27 0.39 -0.50
N PRO A 70 -4.24 1.69 -0.18
CA PRO A 70 -3.02 2.35 0.31
C PRO A 70 -2.68 1.83 1.70
N ILE A 71 -1.39 1.56 1.94
CA ILE A 71 -0.88 1.04 3.22
C ILE A 71 0.24 1.88 3.81
N ALA A 72 0.91 2.70 2.99
CA ALA A 72 1.93 3.63 3.44
C ALA A 72 1.92 4.90 2.59
N GLU A 73 2.19 6.03 3.24
CA GLU A 73 2.40 7.33 2.59
C GLU A 73 3.89 7.53 2.33
N VAL A 74 4.22 8.00 1.14
CA VAL A 74 5.57 8.40 0.76
C VAL A 74 5.59 9.92 0.49
N GLU A 75 6.51 10.42 -0.32
CA GLU A 75 6.56 11.85 -0.64
C GLU A 75 5.50 12.24 -1.68
N TYR A 76 5.17 13.54 -1.77
CA TYR A 76 4.33 14.11 -2.84
C TYR A 76 2.93 13.52 -3.00
N GLU A 77 2.29 13.13 -1.90
CA GLU A 77 0.93 12.55 -1.92
C GLU A 77 0.85 11.20 -2.66
N ASP A 78 1.99 10.54 -2.84
CA ASP A 78 2.06 9.20 -3.39
C ASP A 78 1.95 8.13 -2.28
N PHE A 79 1.64 6.90 -2.69
CA PHE A 79 1.38 5.81 -1.76
C PHE A 79 2.07 4.50 -2.16
N ILE A 80 2.35 3.67 -1.16
CA ILE A 80 2.56 2.25 -1.35
C ILE A 80 1.23 1.55 -1.12
N CYS A 81 0.80 0.73 -2.07
CA CYS A 81 -0.50 0.11 -2.09
C CYS A 81 -0.42 -1.41 -2.22
N LEU A 82 -1.47 -2.08 -1.74
CA LEU A 82 -1.78 -3.47 -2.07
C LEU A 82 -2.71 -3.48 -3.27
N ASP A 83 -2.31 -4.14 -4.35
CA ASP A 83 -3.11 -4.31 -5.57
C ASP A 83 -3.71 -5.72 -5.62
N PHE A 84 -5.03 -5.79 -5.45
CA PHE A 84 -5.81 -7.02 -5.44
C PHE A 84 -6.45 -7.35 -6.80
N ARG A 85 -6.22 -6.52 -7.84
CA ARG A 85 -6.84 -6.70 -9.17
C ARG A 85 -6.41 -8.01 -9.84
N VAL A 86 -5.15 -8.40 -9.66
CA VAL A 86 -4.59 -9.64 -10.23
C VAL A 86 -4.86 -10.84 -9.34
N ASN A 87 -4.61 -10.70 -8.02
CA ASN A 87 -4.74 -11.80 -7.07
C ASN A 87 -5.25 -11.32 -5.71
N LYS A 88 -6.50 -11.68 -5.38
CA LYS A 88 -7.15 -11.28 -4.12
C LYS A 88 -6.57 -11.94 -2.86
N GLN A 89 -5.83 -13.02 -2.98
CA GLN A 89 -5.24 -13.75 -1.84
C GLN A 89 -3.78 -13.34 -1.58
N ASN A 90 -3.05 -13.01 -2.65
CA ASN A 90 -1.68 -12.52 -2.58
C ASN A 90 -1.57 -11.26 -3.45
N PRO A 91 -1.94 -10.09 -2.90
CA PRO A 91 -1.88 -8.84 -3.64
C PRO A 91 -0.43 -8.49 -3.97
N GLU A 92 -0.25 -7.86 -5.11
CA GLU A 92 0.99 -7.23 -5.48
C GLU A 92 1.19 -5.96 -4.66
N ILE A 93 2.43 -5.52 -4.52
CA ILE A 93 2.77 -4.27 -3.85
C ILE A 93 3.19 -3.31 -4.94
N VAL A 94 2.46 -2.21 -5.04
CA VAL A 94 2.65 -1.22 -6.07
C VAL A 94 2.96 0.13 -5.45
N TYR A 95 3.76 0.93 -6.15
CA TYR A 95 3.86 2.36 -5.94
C TYR A 95 2.75 3.01 -6.76
N TRP A 96 1.97 3.86 -6.11
CA TRP A 96 0.95 4.67 -6.75
C TRP A 96 1.42 6.12 -6.77
N ASN A 97 1.59 6.67 -7.97
CA ASN A 97 1.99 8.05 -8.20
C ASN A 97 0.77 8.91 -8.54
N TYR A 98 0.53 9.94 -7.75
CA TYR A 98 -0.62 10.82 -7.89
C TYR A 98 -0.63 11.58 -9.22
N GLU A 99 0.49 12.22 -9.57
CA GLU A 99 0.59 13.04 -10.79
C GLU A 99 0.35 12.22 -12.06
N LEU A 100 0.94 11.03 -12.15
CA LEU A 100 0.73 10.11 -13.27
C LEU A 100 -0.69 9.55 -13.27
N ALA A 101 -1.28 9.26 -12.11
CA ALA A 101 -2.65 8.77 -12.02
C ALA A 101 -3.70 9.82 -12.45
N LEU A 102 -3.40 11.12 -12.31
CA LEU A 102 -4.22 12.21 -12.85
C LEU A 102 -4.27 12.19 -14.38
N GLU A 103 -3.16 11.86 -15.03
CA GLU A 103 -3.09 11.78 -16.49
C GLU A 103 -3.67 10.46 -17.01
N ASN A 104 -3.24 9.33 -16.41
CA ASN A 104 -3.70 7.99 -16.73
C ASN A 104 -3.60 7.08 -15.49
N PRO A 105 -4.75 6.63 -14.92
CA PRO A 105 -4.77 5.81 -13.71
C PRO A 105 -3.92 4.53 -13.77
N ILE A 106 -3.69 3.98 -14.96
CA ILE A 106 -2.86 2.78 -15.12
C ILE A 106 -1.37 3.12 -15.09
N GLU A 107 -0.97 4.25 -15.68
CA GLU A 107 0.43 4.68 -15.71
C GLU A 107 0.93 5.17 -14.35
N GLY A 108 0.02 5.61 -13.48
CA GLY A 108 0.31 5.92 -12.08
C GLY A 108 0.59 4.70 -11.20
N ILE A 109 0.64 3.47 -11.74
CA ILE A 109 0.84 2.25 -10.95
C ILE A 109 2.11 1.53 -11.42
N THR A 110 3.07 1.41 -10.50
CA THR A 110 4.34 0.72 -10.73
C THR A 110 4.48 -0.48 -9.79
N LEU A 111 4.70 -1.67 -10.34
CA LEU A 111 4.94 -2.88 -9.54
C LEU A 111 6.28 -2.78 -8.79
N LEU A 112 6.25 -3.01 -7.48
CA LEU A 112 7.44 -3.02 -6.62
C LEU A 112 7.83 -4.44 -6.22
N TYR A 113 6.85 -5.20 -5.73
CA TYR A 113 7.05 -6.55 -5.22
C TYR A 113 5.85 -7.41 -5.56
N SER A 114 6.09 -8.69 -5.83
CA SER A 114 5.03 -9.64 -6.18
C SER A 114 4.31 -10.21 -4.95
N SER A 115 4.82 -9.93 -3.74
CA SER A 115 4.27 -10.47 -2.50
C SER A 115 4.67 -9.65 -1.26
N MET A 116 3.84 -9.75 -0.21
CA MET A 116 4.10 -9.08 1.07
C MET A 116 5.40 -9.55 1.75
N ASP A 117 5.81 -10.79 1.51
CA ASP A 117 7.06 -11.34 2.04
C ASP A 117 8.28 -10.60 1.51
N GLU A 118 8.32 -10.31 0.20
CA GLU A 118 9.42 -9.56 -0.43
C GLU A 118 9.56 -8.15 0.16
N LEU A 119 8.44 -7.44 0.30
CA LEU A 119 8.43 -6.12 0.93
C LEU A 119 8.99 -6.18 2.36
N ILE A 120 8.56 -7.15 3.16
CA ILE A 120 9.01 -7.29 4.55
C ILE A 120 10.50 -7.64 4.63
N ILE A 121 10.98 -8.51 3.74
CA ILE A 121 12.40 -8.83 3.64
C ILE A 121 13.19 -7.55 3.41
N GLU A 122 12.77 -6.71 2.45
CA GLU A 122 13.46 -5.45 2.15
C GLU A 122 13.43 -4.46 3.33
N LEU A 123 12.27 -4.27 3.95
CA LEU A 123 12.09 -3.35 5.08
C LEU A 123 12.88 -3.75 6.34
N LYS A 124 13.29 -5.03 6.43
CA LYS A 124 14.14 -5.56 7.50
C LYS A 124 15.63 -5.60 7.18
N LYS A 125 16.07 -5.22 5.97
CA LYS A 125 17.50 -5.22 5.57
C LYS A 125 18.36 -4.12 6.20
N GLY A 126 17.85 -3.36 7.17
CA GLY A 126 18.62 -2.35 7.91
C GLY A 126 19.26 -2.90 9.18
#